data_AF-A0A962GQB1-F1
#
_entry.id   AF-A0A962GQB1-F1
#
_cell.length_a   1.000
_cell.length_b   1.000
_cell.length_c   1.000
_cell.angle_alpha   90.00
_cell.angle_beta   90.00
_cell.angle_gamma   90.00
#
_symmetry.space_group_name_H-M   'P 1'
#
loop_
_entity.id
_entity.type
_entity.pdbx_description
1 polymer ?
#
loop_
_entity_poly.entity_id
_entity_poly.type
_entity_poly.pdbx_seq_one_letter_code
_entity_poly.pdbx_strand_id
1 'polypeptide(L)'
;MTAAHRRAVLDSWHNGDAPRCLALVVRARGSSYRRAGALAVLDAQGFRAGTLSGGCLDAEIEAAARDCLASARPQLLQLDTRSQEDLLFGSQSGCRGEIDILLWPEHAGAASLQRELAQADRLHRCLTLDFDLHADRLGHWAFSDAAVTTPSDGVRLRLLPTPRLLLCGAGPEAPPLLRLAAGMGWWVEAIEHRGRFLAALQQADAVHPGRP
;
A
#
# COMPACT_ATOMS: atom_id res chain seq x y z
N MET A 1 -2.74 6.57 -2.19
CA MET A 1 -1.75 6.13 -1.19
C MET A 1 -0.37 6.37 -1.77
N THR A 2 0.53 7.06 -1.07
CA THR A 2 1.89 7.33 -1.56
C THR A 2 2.76 6.08 -1.42
N ALA A 3 3.82 5.97 -2.22
CA ALA A 3 4.76 4.85 -2.12
C ALA A 3 5.51 4.84 -0.76
N ALA A 4 5.83 6.03 -0.23
CA ALA A 4 6.40 6.16 1.11
C ALA A 4 5.45 5.67 2.22
N HIS A 5 4.16 6.00 2.15
CA HIS A 5 3.18 5.49 3.12
C HIS A 5 3.07 3.96 3.03
N ARG A 6 3.02 3.41 1.81
CA ARG A 6 3.04 1.96 1.60
C ARG A 6 4.27 1.32 2.22
N ARG A 7 5.46 1.89 1.99
CA ARG A 7 6.72 1.39 2.53
C ARG A 7 6.68 1.35 4.06
N ALA A 8 6.30 2.46 4.68
CA ALA A 8 6.16 2.55 6.14
C ALA A 8 5.19 1.50 6.71
N VAL A 9 4.03 1.29 6.07
CA VAL A 9 3.07 0.26 6.48
C VAL A 9 3.69 -1.14 6.36
N LEU A 10 4.35 -1.45 5.25
CA LEU A 10 4.95 -2.77 5.02
C LEU A 10 6.17 -3.05 5.89
N ASP A 11 6.97 -2.02 6.21
CA ASP A 11 8.09 -2.15 7.15
C ASP A 11 7.55 -2.45 8.56
N SER A 12 6.42 -1.86 8.94
CA SER A 12 5.72 -2.19 10.18
C SER A 12 5.15 -3.61 10.17
N TRP A 13 5.00 -4.27 9.03
CA TRP A 13 4.51 -5.65 9.01
C TRP A 13 5.56 -6.64 9.54
N HIS A 14 6.85 -6.40 9.28
CA HIS A 14 7.93 -7.36 9.56
C HIS A 14 8.77 -7.05 10.80
N ASN A 15 8.72 -5.82 11.31
CA ASN A 15 9.53 -5.38 12.44
C ASN A 15 8.73 -5.41 13.76
N GLY A 16 8.07 -6.53 14.05
CA GLY A 16 7.17 -6.65 15.20
C GLY A 16 7.56 -7.72 16.20
N ASP A 17 7.43 -7.41 17.49
CA ASP A 17 7.58 -8.40 18.57
C ASP A 17 6.37 -9.36 18.66
N ALA A 18 5.26 -9.01 17.99
CA ALA A 18 4.03 -9.77 17.97
C ALA A 18 3.64 -10.19 16.53
N PRO A 19 2.94 -11.32 16.34
CA PRO A 19 2.46 -11.75 15.03
C PRO A 19 1.58 -10.68 14.37
N ARG A 20 1.90 -10.34 13.11
CA ARG A 20 1.20 -9.29 12.36
C ARG A 20 0.56 -9.81 11.07
N CYS A 21 -0.55 -9.17 10.71
CA CYS A 21 -1.33 -9.43 9.52
C CYS A 21 -1.35 -8.17 8.65
N LEU A 22 -1.05 -8.33 7.36
CA LEU A 22 -1.26 -7.30 6.36
C LEU A 22 -2.70 -7.39 5.86
N ALA A 23 -3.44 -6.31 6.00
CA ALA A 23 -4.74 -6.13 5.37
C ALA A 23 -4.59 -5.27 4.12
N LEU A 24 -5.07 -5.78 2.99
CA LEU A 24 -4.93 -5.16 1.68
C LEU A 24 -6.28 -5.12 0.98
N VAL A 25 -6.77 -3.93 0.64
CA VAL A 25 -7.98 -3.81 -0.19
C VAL A 25 -7.63 -4.26 -1.60
N VAL A 26 -8.15 -5.40 -2.01
CA VAL A 26 -7.86 -5.98 -3.34
C VAL A 26 -8.94 -5.64 -4.35
N ARG A 27 -10.17 -5.40 -3.88
CA ARG A 27 -11.30 -4.97 -4.72
C ARG A 27 -12.17 -3.98 -3.97
N ALA A 28 -12.69 -2.99 -4.68
CA ALA A 28 -13.68 -2.05 -4.16
C ALA A 28 -14.70 -1.71 -5.25
N ARG A 29 -15.99 -1.87 -4.96
CA ARG A 29 -17.11 -1.56 -5.86
C ARG A 29 -18.06 -0.57 -5.18
N GLY A 30 -18.55 0.41 -5.92
CA GLY A 30 -19.39 1.47 -5.35
C GLY A 30 -18.61 2.48 -4.51
N SER A 31 -19.28 3.14 -3.57
CA SER A 31 -18.67 4.14 -2.69
C SER A 31 -18.01 3.43 -1.50
N SER A 32 -16.70 3.65 -1.32
CA SER A 32 -15.89 3.07 -0.26
C SER A 32 -14.87 4.09 0.26
N TYR A 33 -14.53 4.00 1.56
CA TYR A 33 -13.59 4.91 2.21
C TYR A 33 -12.18 4.80 1.62
N ARG A 34 -11.76 3.58 1.26
CA ARG A 34 -10.50 3.29 0.56
C ARG A 34 -10.75 2.55 -0.74
N ARG A 35 -9.89 2.81 -1.73
CA ARG A 35 -9.86 2.08 -3.00
C ARG A 35 -8.89 0.90 -2.92
N ALA A 36 -8.99 0.03 -3.92
CA ALA A 36 -8.03 -1.05 -4.15
C ALA A 36 -6.58 -0.54 -4.09
N GLY A 37 -5.73 -1.31 -3.43
CA GLY A 37 -4.34 -0.99 -3.12
C GLY A 37 -4.13 -0.32 -1.76
N ALA A 38 -5.17 0.04 -1.01
CA ALA A 38 -4.99 0.51 0.37
C ALA A 38 -4.50 -0.61 1.29
N LEU A 39 -3.58 -0.27 2.19
CA LEU A 39 -2.89 -1.21 3.07
C LEU A 39 -3.05 -0.80 4.53
N ALA A 40 -3.11 -1.78 5.41
CA ALA A 40 -2.98 -1.62 6.85
C ALA A 40 -2.27 -2.84 7.45
N VAL A 41 -1.65 -2.65 8.61
CA VAL A 41 -1.09 -3.74 9.41
C VAL A 41 -1.86 -3.81 10.72
N LEU A 42 -2.23 -5.01 11.11
CA LEU A 42 -2.93 -5.31 12.35
C LEU A 42 -2.21 -6.42 13.11
N ASP A 43 -2.36 -6.43 14.43
CA ASP A 43 -2.01 -7.56 15.28
C ASP A 43 -3.21 -7.95 16.17
N ALA A 44 -2.95 -8.78 17.19
CA ALA A 44 -3.98 -9.22 18.14
C ALA A 44 -4.67 -8.09 18.93
N GLN A 45 -4.10 -6.90 19.02
CA GLN A 45 -4.72 -5.74 19.67
C GLN A 45 -5.09 -4.62 18.66
N GLY A 46 -5.30 -4.98 17.39
CA GLY A 46 -5.91 -4.11 16.39
C GLY A 46 -4.91 -3.44 15.43
N PHE A 47 -5.30 -2.30 14.86
CA PHE A 47 -4.48 -1.58 13.88
C PHE A 47 -3.14 -1.10 14.45
N ARG A 48 -2.10 -1.17 13.62
CA ARG A 48 -0.72 -0.72 13.93
C ARG A 48 -0.18 0.31 12.95
N ALA A 49 -0.54 0.16 11.68
CA ALA A 49 -0.22 1.13 10.65
C ALA A 49 -1.32 1.14 9.58
N GLY A 50 -1.60 2.32 9.03
CA GLY A 50 -2.66 2.48 8.04
C GLY A 50 -4.07 2.42 8.64
N THR A 51 -5.06 2.69 7.79
CA THR A 51 -6.50 2.61 8.13
C THR A 51 -7.31 2.33 6.87
N LEU A 52 -8.33 1.47 6.99
CA LEU A 52 -9.12 0.99 5.87
C LEU A 52 -10.55 1.54 5.82
N SER A 53 -11.19 1.83 6.96
CA SER A 53 -12.59 2.26 7.00
C SER A 53 -12.86 3.57 7.76
N GLY A 54 -11.95 3.97 8.65
CA GLY A 54 -12.15 5.16 9.50
C GLY A 54 -13.11 4.92 10.68
N GLY A 55 -13.33 3.66 11.09
CA GLY A 55 -14.00 3.29 12.33
C GLY A 55 -15.18 2.35 12.19
N CYS A 56 -15.99 2.46 11.13
CA CYS A 56 -17.24 1.71 11.04
C CYS A 56 -17.05 0.21 10.77
N LEU A 57 -16.03 -0.17 10.01
CA LEU A 57 -15.73 -1.58 9.68
C LEU A 57 -14.52 -2.11 10.44
N ASP A 58 -13.91 -1.29 11.31
CA ASP A 58 -12.62 -1.62 11.92
C ASP A 58 -12.75 -2.83 12.86
N ALA A 59 -13.83 -2.96 13.63
CA ALA A 59 -14.05 -4.10 14.52
C ALA A 59 -14.15 -5.45 13.77
N GLU A 60 -14.79 -5.45 12.59
CA GLU A 60 -14.93 -6.65 11.76
C GLU A 60 -13.60 -7.02 11.10
N ILE A 61 -12.84 -6.01 10.63
CA ILE A 61 -11.49 -6.21 10.10
C ILE A 61 -10.55 -6.74 11.20
N GLU A 62 -10.64 -6.23 12.42
CA GLU A 62 -9.84 -6.70 13.57
C GLU A 62 -10.20 -8.13 13.98
N ALA A 63 -11.48 -8.50 13.96
CA ALA A 63 -11.90 -9.88 14.20
C ALA A 63 -11.32 -10.83 13.15
N ALA A 64 -11.50 -10.52 11.86
CA ALA A 64 -10.97 -11.33 10.78
C ALA A 64 -9.42 -11.38 10.78
N ALA A 65 -8.74 -10.30 11.14
CA ALA A 65 -7.29 -10.29 11.27
C ALA A 65 -6.79 -11.23 12.38
N ARG A 66 -7.51 -11.30 13.52
CA ARG A 66 -7.20 -12.28 14.58
C ARG A 66 -7.38 -13.71 14.11
N ASP A 67 -8.43 -14.00 13.35
CA ASP A 67 -8.66 -15.34 12.79
C ASP A 67 -7.61 -15.73 11.74
N CYS A 68 -7.19 -14.78 10.91
CA CYS A 68 -6.09 -14.93 9.96
C CYS A 68 -4.77 -15.26 10.67
N LEU A 69 -4.44 -14.54 11.74
CA LEU A 69 -3.26 -14.79 12.56
C LEU A 69 -3.32 -16.15 13.25
N ALA A 70 -4.45 -16.49 13.86
CA ALA A 70 -4.64 -17.76 14.58
C ALA A 70 -4.59 -18.97 13.64
N SER A 71 -5.19 -18.87 12.45
CA SER A 71 -5.17 -19.93 11.44
C SER A 71 -3.85 -20.03 10.67
N ALA A 72 -2.99 -19.01 10.80
CA ALA A 72 -1.71 -18.92 10.12
C ALA A 72 -1.83 -19.06 8.58
N ARG A 73 -2.96 -18.65 8.01
CA ARG A 73 -3.26 -18.77 6.57
C ARG A 73 -3.86 -17.46 6.05
N PRO A 74 -3.53 -17.05 4.81
CA PRO A 74 -4.18 -15.89 4.23
C PRO A 74 -5.68 -16.13 3.99
N GLN A 75 -6.48 -15.08 4.14
CA GLN A 75 -7.95 -15.12 4.10
C GLN A 75 -8.50 -13.94 3.30
N LEU A 76 -9.65 -14.12 2.65
CA LEU A 76 -10.37 -13.03 2.01
C LEU A 76 -11.57 -12.62 2.88
N LEU A 77 -11.59 -11.36 3.31
CA LEU A 77 -12.74 -10.75 3.99
C LEU A 77 -13.55 -9.95 2.97
N GLN A 78 -14.83 -10.27 2.84
CA GLN A 78 -15.77 -9.54 1.97
C GLN A 78 -16.74 -8.75 2.83
N LEU A 79 -16.79 -7.45 2.62
CA LEU A 79 -17.68 -6.53 3.35
C LEU A 79 -18.63 -5.87 2.35
N ASP A 80 -19.94 -5.91 2.63
CA ASP A 80 -20.97 -5.26 1.83
C ASP A 80 -21.78 -4.28 2.70
N THR A 81 -21.55 -2.98 2.48
CA THR A 81 -22.23 -1.90 3.20
C THR A 81 -23.49 -1.39 2.47
N ARG A 82 -24.01 -2.17 1.52
CA ARG A 82 -25.26 -1.85 0.80
C ARG A 82 -26.50 -2.51 1.45
N SER A 83 -26.30 -3.42 2.39
CA SER A 83 -27.38 -4.21 2.98
C SER A 83 -28.31 -3.32 3.84
N GLN A 84 -29.57 -3.74 3.98
CA GLN A 84 -30.60 -2.98 4.70
C GLN A 84 -30.40 -2.94 6.22
N GLU A 85 -29.51 -3.77 6.78
CA GLU A 85 -29.24 -3.81 8.23
C GLU A 85 -28.46 -2.58 8.71
N ASP A 86 -27.56 -2.03 7.87
CA ASP A 86 -26.88 -0.75 8.14
C ASP A 86 -27.85 0.46 8.14
N LEU A 87 -28.99 0.36 7.44
CA LEU A 87 -30.02 1.40 7.44
C LEU A 87 -30.84 1.42 8.75
N LEU A 88 -30.91 0.29 9.45
CA LEU A 88 -31.73 0.11 10.66
C LEU A 88 -30.96 0.41 11.96
N PHE A 89 -29.63 0.20 11.97
CA PHE A 89 -28.80 0.35 13.18
C PHE A 89 -27.95 1.62 13.24
N GLY A 90 -28.14 2.58 12.33
CA GLY A 90 -27.57 3.92 12.48
C GLY A 90 -26.05 4.00 12.33
N SER A 91 -25.40 2.95 11.84
CA SER A 91 -24.07 3.01 11.25
C SER A 91 -24.16 3.91 10.02
N GLN A 92 -24.04 5.22 10.21
CA GLN A 92 -23.91 6.23 9.14
C GLN A 92 -22.58 6.04 8.39
N SER A 93 -22.26 4.82 7.97
CA SER A 93 -21.24 4.56 6.97
C SER A 93 -21.79 5.18 5.68
N GLY A 94 -21.51 6.46 5.43
CA GLY A 94 -21.91 7.16 4.21
C GLY A 94 -21.37 6.51 2.92
N CYS A 95 -20.64 5.39 3.03
CA CYS A 95 -20.16 4.55 1.95
C CYS A 95 -21.18 3.44 1.63
N ARG A 96 -21.68 3.42 0.39
CA ARG A 96 -22.52 2.36 -0.16
C ARG A 96 -21.72 1.55 -1.18
N GLY A 97 -21.09 0.47 -0.73
CA GLY A 97 -20.20 -0.31 -1.58
C GLY A 97 -19.85 -1.68 -1.02
N GLU A 98 -19.12 -2.43 -1.83
CA GLU A 98 -18.51 -3.69 -1.43
C GLU A 98 -16.99 -3.54 -1.45
N ILE A 99 -16.31 -4.09 -0.46
CA ILE A 99 -14.85 -4.16 -0.41
C ILE A 99 -14.39 -5.58 -0.11
N ASP A 100 -13.39 -6.02 -0.85
CA ASP A 100 -12.67 -7.25 -0.54
C ASP A 100 -11.30 -6.88 0.04
N ILE A 101 -11.02 -7.43 1.21
CA ILE A 101 -9.79 -7.22 1.94
C ILE A 101 -9.07 -8.56 2.04
N LEU A 102 -7.90 -8.63 1.42
CA LEU A 102 -6.98 -9.74 1.64
C LEU A 102 -6.29 -9.54 2.99
N LEU A 103 -6.39 -10.55 3.84
CA LEU A 103 -5.68 -10.67 5.10
C LEU A 103 -4.54 -11.66 4.91
N TRP A 104 -3.31 -11.22 5.18
CA TRP A 104 -2.11 -12.00 4.93
C TRP A 104 -1.22 -12.03 6.18
N PRO A 105 -1.06 -13.19 6.84
CA PRO A 105 -0.23 -13.26 8.02
C PRO A 105 1.26 -13.26 7.64
N GLU A 106 2.10 -12.67 8.48
CA GLU A 106 3.51 -12.39 8.19
C GLU A 106 4.31 -13.62 7.70
N HIS A 107 4.17 -14.75 8.37
CA HIS A 107 4.91 -15.97 8.03
C HIS A 107 4.50 -16.58 6.68
N ALA A 108 3.38 -16.19 6.10
CA ALA A 108 2.90 -16.72 4.81
C ALA A 108 3.55 -16.06 3.58
N GLY A 109 4.75 -15.49 3.73
CA GLY A 109 5.53 -14.94 2.62
C GLY A 109 5.89 -13.46 2.72
N ALA A 110 5.78 -12.82 3.89
CA ALA A 110 6.11 -11.40 4.06
C ALA A 110 7.51 -11.06 3.59
N ALA A 111 8.51 -11.87 3.95
CA ALA A 111 9.90 -11.66 3.54
C ALA A 111 10.06 -11.65 2.01
N SER A 112 9.31 -12.50 1.28
CA SER A 112 9.33 -12.51 -0.18
C SER A 112 8.66 -11.27 -0.78
N LEU A 113 7.50 -10.86 -0.25
CA LEU A 113 6.80 -9.64 -0.70
C LEU A 113 7.65 -8.40 -0.47
N GLN A 114 8.30 -8.29 0.69
CA GLN A 114 9.19 -7.17 0.99
C GLN A 114 10.40 -7.12 0.06
N ARG A 115 11.05 -8.27 -0.20
CA ARG A 115 12.18 -8.34 -1.14
C ARG A 115 11.77 -7.91 -2.54
N GLU A 116 10.66 -8.42 -3.05
CA GLU A 116 10.18 -8.06 -4.39
C GLU A 116 9.78 -6.59 -4.49
N LEU A 117 9.16 -6.03 -3.45
CA LEU A 117 8.86 -4.61 -3.40
C LEU A 117 10.11 -3.74 -3.30
N ALA A 118 11.11 -4.15 -2.51
CA ALA A 118 12.38 -3.45 -2.45
C ALA A 118 13.09 -3.46 -3.81
N GLN A 119 13.08 -4.60 -4.51
CA GLN A 119 13.62 -4.72 -5.85
C GLN A 119 12.82 -3.89 -6.87
N ALA A 120 11.49 -3.91 -6.79
CA ALA A 120 10.63 -3.15 -7.68
C ALA A 120 10.84 -1.64 -7.54
N ASP A 121 10.96 -1.14 -6.31
CA ASP A 121 11.25 0.28 -6.06
C ASP A 121 12.67 0.66 -6.53
N ARG A 122 13.70 -0.18 -6.26
CA ARG A 122 15.07 0.07 -6.76
C ARG A 122 15.16 0.13 -8.28
N LEU A 123 14.38 -0.70 -8.97
CA LEU A 123 14.32 -0.76 -10.44
C LEU A 123 13.28 0.20 -11.03
N HIS A 124 12.53 0.93 -10.20
CA HIS A 124 11.39 1.75 -10.59
C HIS A 124 10.39 1.02 -11.51
N ARG A 125 10.11 -0.25 -11.20
CA ARG A 125 9.15 -1.09 -11.94
C ARG A 125 7.86 -1.28 -11.15
N CYS A 126 6.76 -1.52 -11.87
CA CYS A 126 5.50 -1.96 -11.26
C CYS A 126 5.67 -3.39 -10.76
N LEU A 127 5.28 -3.67 -9.52
CA LEU A 127 5.12 -5.04 -9.04
C LEU A 127 3.68 -5.48 -9.24
N THR A 128 3.49 -6.61 -9.92
CA THR A 128 2.17 -7.25 -10.03
C THR A 128 2.12 -8.43 -9.08
N LEU A 129 1.06 -8.46 -8.28
CA LEU A 129 0.72 -9.53 -7.37
C LEU A 129 -0.53 -10.22 -7.89
N ASP A 130 -0.40 -11.48 -8.22
CA ASP A 130 -1.50 -12.33 -8.63
C ASP A 130 -1.87 -13.26 -7.48
N PHE A 131 -3.17 -13.38 -7.22
CA PHE A 131 -3.76 -14.19 -6.17
C PHE A 131 -4.80 -15.11 -6.77
N ASP A 132 -4.67 -16.42 -6.57
CA ASP A 132 -5.75 -17.36 -6.84
C ASP A 132 -6.69 -17.39 -5.63
N LEU A 133 -7.98 -17.12 -5.85
CA LEU A 133 -9.00 -17.28 -4.83
C LEU A 133 -9.74 -18.61 -5.05
N HIS A 134 -9.87 -19.40 -3.99
CA HIS A 134 -10.63 -20.64 -3.99
C HIS A 134 -11.55 -20.67 -2.77
N ALA A 135 -12.87 -20.53 -2.97
CA ALA A 135 -13.88 -20.59 -1.91
C ALA A 135 -13.48 -19.79 -0.66
N ASP A 136 -13.21 -18.49 -0.84
CA ASP A 136 -12.77 -17.53 0.19
C ASP A 136 -11.40 -17.79 0.83
N ARG A 137 -10.57 -18.64 0.21
CA ARG A 137 -9.19 -18.91 0.63
C ARG A 137 -8.20 -18.49 -0.44
N LEU A 138 -7.04 -18.02 0.01
CA LEU A 138 -5.92 -17.77 -0.88
C LEU A 138 -5.25 -19.11 -1.26
N GLY A 139 -5.20 -19.39 -2.55
CA GLY A 139 -4.50 -20.55 -3.13
C GLY A 139 -3.03 -20.22 -3.37
N HIS A 140 -2.65 -20.04 -4.64
CA HIS A 140 -1.31 -19.65 -5.05
C HIS A 140 -1.19 -18.14 -5.23
N TRP A 141 0.02 -17.62 -5.03
CA TRP A 141 0.34 -16.23 -5.28
C TRP A 141 1.70 -16.12 -5.95
N ALA A 142 1.83 -15.16 -6.86
CA ALA A 142 3.04 -14.97 -7.64
C ALA A 142 3.31 -13.49 -7.88
N PHE A 143 4.59 -13.20 -8.10
CA PHE A 143 5.06 -11.91 -8.58
C PHE A 143 5.31 -11.99 -10.07
N SER A 144 4.82 -11.02 -10.82
CA SER A 144 5.05 -10.97 -12.26
C SER A 144 5.47 -9.56 -12.71
N ASP A 145 6.47 -9.51 -13.59
CA ASP A 145 6.90 -8.29 -14.30
C ASP A 145 6.02 -8.02 -15.53
N ALA A 146 5.31 -9.05 -16.03
CA ALA A 146 4.43 -8.97 -17.19
C ALA A 146 2.99 -9.26 -16.77
N ALA A 147 2.03 -8.67 -17.48
CA ALA A 147 0.62 -9.00 -17.33
C ALA A 147 0.41 -10.48 -17.71
N VAL A 148 0.52 -11.38 -16.73
CA VAL A 148 0.05 -12.77 -16.87
C VAL A 148 -1.46 -12.70 -17.18
N THR A 149 -2.05 -13.68 -17.83
CA THR A 149 -3.51 -13.75 -17.91
C THR A 149 -4.09 -13.82 -16.50
N THR A 150 -5.03 -12.95 -16.15
CA THR A 150 -5.72 -13.03 -14.85
C THR A 150 -6.32 -14.42 -14.71
N PRO A 151 -6.08 -15.15 -13.60
CA PRO A 151 -6.82 -16.37 -13.32
C PRO A 151 -8.32 -16.06 -13.33
N SER A 152 -9.16 -16.98 -13.81
CA SER A 152 -10.61 -16.73 -13.98
C SER A 152 -11.33 -16.33 -12.68
N ASP A 153 -10.81 -16.75 -11.53
CA ASP A 153 -11.29 -16.43 -10.18
C ASP A 153 -10.20 -15.73 -9.32
N GLY A 154 -9.18 -15.15 -9.97
CA GLY A 154 -8.06 -14.53 -9.27
C GLY A 154 -8.21 -13.03 -9.06
N VAL A 155 -7.43 -12.47 -8.12
CA VAL A 155 -7.28 -11.03 -7.97
C VAL A 155 -5.87 -10.60 -8.35
N ARG A 156 -5.79 -9.54 -9.15
CA ARG A 156 -4.54 -8.88 -9.52
C ARG A 156 -4.43 -7.54 -8.83
N LEU A 157 -3.36 -7.34 -8.08
CA LEU A 157 -2.98 -6.04 -7.56
C LEU A 157 -1.71 -5.52 -8.25
N ARG A 158 -1.76 -4.25 -8.67
CA ARG A 158 -0.61 -3.53 -9.21
C ARG A 158 -0.08 -2.53 -8.19
N LEU A 159 1.14 -2.74 -7.74
CA LEU A 159 1.86 -1.83 -6.85
C LEU A 159 2.83 -0.99 -7.68
N LEU A 160 2.45 0.27 -7.91
CA LEU A 160 3.26 1.21 -8.68
C LEU A 160 4.49 1.66 -7.87
N PRO A 161 5.67 1.82 -8.49
CA PRO A 161 6.87 2.29 -7.79
C PRO A 161 6.70 3.73 -7.31
N THR A 162 7.62 4.18 -6.45
CA THR A 162 7.72 5.60 -6.07
C THR A 162 7.90 6.48 -7.31
N PRO A 163 7.05 7.52 -7.52
CA PRO A 163 7.24 8.47 -8.62
C PRO A 163 8.61 9.14 -8.52
N ARG A 164 9.26 9.30 -9.68
CA ARG A 164 10.51 10.06 -9.82
C ARG A 164 10.22 11.46 -10.34
N LEU A 165 10.87 12.44 -9.75
CA LEU A 165 10.88 13.83 -10.19
C LEU A 165 12.30 14.23 -10.54
N LEU A 166 12.51 14.67 -11.78
CA LEU A 166 13.75 15.33 -12.17
C LEU A 166 13.57 16.84 -12.06
N LEU A 167 14.30 17.46 -11.13
CA LEU A 167 14.29 18.91 -10.90
C LEU A 167 15.50 19.56 -11.59
N CYS A 168 15.24 20.28 -12.67
CA CYS A 168 16.28 21.01 -13.41
C CYS A 168 16.40 22.45 -12.89
N GLY A 169 17.40 22.69 -12.04
CA GLY A 169 17.73 23.97 -11.45
C GLY A 169 17.35 24.09 -9.97
N ALA A 170 18.11 24.91 -9.26
CA ALA A 170 18.01 25.13 -7.81
C ALA A 170 17.70 26.59 -7.46
N GLY A 171 16.81 27.21 -8.25
CA GLY A 171 16.32 28.57 -7.98
C GLY A 171 15.50 28.68 -6.68
N PRO A 172 14.97 29.86 -6.35
CA PRO A 172 14.18 30.07 -5.13
C PRO A 172 12.93 29.18 -5.03
N GLU A 173 12.43 28.68 -6.17
CA GLU A 173 11.30 27.75 -6.25
C GLU A 173 11.67 26.29 -5.87
N ALA A 174 12.96 25.93 -5.84
CA ALA A 174 13.38 24.55 -5.61
C ALA A 174 13.08 24.04 -4.19
N PRO A 175 13.40 24.76 -3.09
CA PRO A 175 13.09 24.30 -1.74
C PRO A 175 11.60 24.00 -1.47
N PRO A 176 10.62 24.83 -1.86
CA PRO A 176 9.21 24.47 -1.67
C PRO A 176 8.77 23.27 -2.51
N LEU A 177 9.27 23.12 -3.75
CA LEU A 177 8.98 21.95 -4.58
C LEU A 177 9.56 20.66 -3.97
N LEU A 178 10.79 20.72 -3.45
CA LEU A 178 11.43 19.60 -2.76
C LEU A 178 10.61 19.16 -1.53
N ARG A 179 10.14 20.10 -0.71
CA ARG A 179 9.29 19.79 0.45
C ARG A 179 7.96 19.14 0.04
N LEU A 180 7.33 19.64 -1.02
CA LEU A 180 6.09 19.06 -1.53
C LEU A 180 6.31 17.64 -2.05
N ALA A 181 7.35 17.43 -2.86
CA ALA A 181 7.72 16.13 -3.40
C ALA A 181 8.05 15.13 -2.27
N ALA A 182 8.84 15.54 -1.29
CA ALA A 182 9.16 14.73 -0.11
C ALA A 182 7.90 14.40 0.71
N GLY A 183 6.99 15.37 0.90
CA GLY A 183 5.70 15.15 1.56
C GLY A 183 4.79 14.16 0.82
N MET A 184 4.89 14.11 -0.52
CA MET A 184 4.23 13.10 -1.34
C MET A 184 5.02 11.78 -1.42
N GLY A 185 6.21 11.72 -0.82
CA GLY A 185 7.10 10.58 -0.82
C GLY A 185 7.64 10.25 -2.21
N TRP A 186 7.88 11.27 -3.06
CA TRP A 186 8.49 11.10 -4.37
C TRP A 186 10.01 11.07 -4.26
N TRP A 187 10.66 10.38 -5.18
CA TRP A 187 12.11 10.36 -5.33
C TRP A 187 12.53 11.55 -6.20
N VAL A 188 13.30 12.49 -5.66
CA VAL A 188 13.74 13.69 -6.38
C VAL A 188 15.21 13.63 -6.73
N GLU A 189 15.49 13.73 -8.02
CA GLU A 189 16.83 13.95 -8.54
C GLU A 189 16.94 15.39 -9.02
N ALA A 190 17.99 16.09 -8.62
CA ALA A 190 18.20 17.48 -8.99
C ALA A 190 19.44 17.64 -9.87
N ILE A 191 19.34 18.52 -10.86
CA ILE A 191 20.47 18.94 -11.70
C ILE A 191 20.69 20.44 -11.47
N GLU A 192 21.90 20.83 -11.09
CA GLU A 192 22.30 22.22 -11.00
C GLU A 192 23.78 22.36 -11.38
N HIS A 193 24.08 23.34 -12.24
CA HIS A 193 25.45 23.64 -12.69
C HIS A 193 26.07 24.81 -11.90
N ARG A 194 25.24 25.66 -11.30
CA ARG A 194 25.67 26.87 -10.57
C ARG A 194 25.91 26.52 -9.11
N GLY A 195 27.19 26.41 -8.74
CA GLY A 195 27.63 26.02 -7.39
C GLY A 195 26.93 26.77 -6.25
N ARG A 196 26.65 28.07 -6.43
CA ARG A 196 25.97 28.91 -5.42
C ARG A 196 24.57 28.45 -5.00
N PHE A 197 23.90 27.66 -5.84
CA PHE A 197 22.54 27.19 -5.57
C PHE A 197 22.48 25.75 -5.06
N LEU A 198 23.60 25.03 -4.98
CA LEU A 198 23.62 23.63 -4.53
C LEU A 198 23.11 23.46 -3.10
N ALA A 199 23.30 24.46 -2.23
CA ALA A 199 22.78 24.45 -0.86
C ALA A 199 21.23 24.36 -0.82
N ALA A 200 20.52 24.82 -1.86
CA ALA A 200 19.07 24.73 -1.94
C ALA A 200 18.56 23.30 -2.21
N LEU A 201 19.44 22.38 -2.60
CA LEU A 201 19.11 21.00 -2.99
C LEU A 201 19.39 19.96 -1.89
N GLN A 202 19.63 20.39 -0.64
CA GLN A 202 19.93 19.47 0.47
C GLN A 202 18.85 18.40 0.72
N GLN A 203 17.62 18.63 0.27
CA GLN A 203 16.49 17.71 0.42
C GLN A 203 16.25 16.82 -0.82
N ALA A 204 17.08 16.92 -1.86
CA ALA A 204 17.00 16.01 -3.00
C ALA A 204 17.64 14.67 -2.65
N ASP A 205 17.08 13.57 -3.16
CA ASP A 205 17.60 12.22 -2.96
C ASP A 205 18.91 11.98 -3.73
N ALA A 206 19.09 12.67 -4.86
CA ALA A 206 20.37 12.75 -5.56
C ALA A 206 20.57 14.12 -6.22
N VAL A 207 21.81 14.60 -6.22
CA VAL A 207 22.22 15.84 -6.90
C VAL A 207 23.29 15.52 -7.93
N HIS A 208 23.01 15.86 -9.18
CA HIS A 208 23.89 15.63 -10.32
C HIS A 208 24.51 16.96 -10.78
N PRO A 209 25.81 16.98 -11.14
CA PRO A 209 26.42 18.16 -11.70
C PRO A 209 25.80 18.47 -13.08
N GLY A 210 25.19 19.64 -13.21
CA GLY A 210 24.72 20.11 -14.51
C GLY A 210 25.90 20.48 -15.42
N ARG A 211 25.80 20.18 -16.72
CA ARG A 211 26.67 20.79 -17.72
C ARG A 211 26.14 22.21 -18.03
N PRO A 212 27.01 23.23 -18.09
CA PRO A 212 26.61 24.58 -18.46
C PRO A 212 26.12 24.66 -19.91
#